data_AF-A0A7R9TJP6-F1
#
_entry.id   AF-A0A7R9TJP6-F1
#
_cell.length_a   1.000
_cell.length_b   1.000
_cell.length_c   1.000
_cell.angle_alpha   90.00
_cell.angle_beta   90.00
_cell.angle_gamma   90.00
#
_symmetry.space_group_name_H-M   'P 1'
#
loop_
_entity.id
_entity.type
_entity.pdbx_description
1 polymer ?
#
loop_
_entity_poly.entity_id
_entity_poly.type
_entity_poly.pdbx_seq_one_letter_code
_entity_poly.pdbx_strand_id
1 'polypeptide(L)'
;QVTILVFDKTGTLTVGNPSVVGFRIFGNIGDEEYLKIVAAAESQSEHPIAKAVLKFAKHKLGFEGYEEGAQNGNGMNLPAAEEVEIVPGEGLRCRFNGAEVLIGSKKLLESAGVAIVSDVAAYVGQVQRDACTCVLVAMKGEVMGSFAITDPIRPEAAGVVAALSRMGVQSHLVTGDNWQTARAIAA
;
A
#
# COMPACT_ATOMS: atom_id res chain seq x y z
N GLN A 1 34.33 -12.41 3.47
CA GLN A 1 33.30 -13.44 3.17
C GLN A 1 31.97 -12.88 3.66
N VAL A 2 30.88 -13.04 2.90
CA VAL A 2 29.55 -12.55 3.31
C VAL A 2 28.94 -13.55 4.28
N THR A 3 28.47 -13.09 5.43
CA THR A 3 27.85 -13.93 6.49
C THR A 3 26.37 -13.65 6.69
N ILE A 4 25.90 -12.47 6.25
CA ILE A 4 24.52 -12.01 6.41
C ILE A 4 24.07 -11.43 5.08
N LEU A 5 22.87 -11.82 4.65
CA LEU A 5 22.15 -11.24 3.52
C LEU A 5 20.83 -10.66 4.03
N VAL A 6 20.56 -9.42 3.64
CA VAL A 6 19.33 -8.71 3.99
C VAL A 6 18.51 -8.56 2.71
N PHE A 7 17.30 -9.10 2.73
CA PHE A 7 16.34 -9.02 1.64
C PHE A 7 15.38 -7.87 1.88
N ASP A 8 15.18 -7.06 0.85
CA ASP A 8 13.92 -6.31 0.75
C ASP A 8 12.77 -7.29 0.46
N LYS A 9 11.54 -6.89 0.76
CA LYS A 9 10.36 -7.69 0.43
C LYS A 9 9.99 -7.52 -1.05
N THR A 10 9.58 -6.31 -1.42
CA THR A 10 8.84 -6.03 -2.66
C THR A 10 9.75 -6.11 -3.87
N GLY A 11 9.44 -7.04 -4.79
CA GLY A 11 10.24 -7.28 -6.01
C GLY A 11 11.48 -8.15 -5.80
N THR A 12 11.89 -8.36 -4.55
CA THR A 12 13.02 -9.22 -4.19
C THR A 12 12.56 -10.62 -3.78
N LEU A 13 11.88 -10.76 -2.64
CA LEU A 13 11.27 -12.05 -2.24
C LEU A 13 9.91 -12.27 -2.89
N THR A 14 9.26 -11.18 -3.29
CA THR A 14 7.99 -11.19 -4.01
C THR A 14 8.20 -10.88 -5.49
N VAL A 15 7.15 -11.13 -6.29
CA VAL A 15 7.17 -10.87 -7.74
C VAL A 15 7.40 -9.38 -8.03
N GLY A 16 7.01 -8.48 -7.12
CA GLY A 16 7.17 -7.03 -7.29
C GLY A 16 6.06 -6.40 -8.11
N ASN A 17 4.93 -7.11 -8.22
CA ASN A 17 3.74 -6.62 -8.92
C ASN A 17 2.57 -6.62 -7.94
N PRO A 18 2.57 -5.69 -6.96
CA PRO A 18 1.51 -5.62 -5.97
C PRO A 18 0.15 -5.37 -6.61
N SER A 19 -0.90 -5.92 -6.02
CA SER A 19 -2.27 -5.75 -6.50
C SER A 19 -3.24 -5.60 -5.33
N VAL A 20 -4.25 -4.76 -5.51
CA VAL A 20 -5.34 -4.59 -4.54
C VAL A 20 -6.27 -5.79 -4.65
N VAL A 21 -6.43 -6.53 -3.56
CA VAL A 21 -7.34 -7.69 -3.45
C VAL A 21 -8.63 -7.35 -2.70
N GLY A 22 -8.67 -6.21 -2.01
CA GLY A 22 -9.85 -5.73 -1.33
C GLY A 22 -9.74 -4.25 -1.00
N PHE A 23 -10.89 -3.59 -0.86
CA PHE A 23 -10.97 -2.25 -0.30
C PHE A 23 -12.23 -2.15 0.55
N ARG A 24 -12.19 -1.30 1.58
CA ARG A 24 -13.33 -1.10 2.48
C ARG A 24 -13.43 0.37 2.85
N ILE A 25 -14.63 0.92 2.75
CA ILE A 25 -14.97 2.26 3.22
C ILE A 25 -15.61 2.15 4.60
N PHE A 26 -15.17 3.00 5.51
CA PHE A 26 -15.66 3.10 6.89
C PHE A 26 -16.42 4.40 7.15
N GLY A 27 -16.00 5.48 6.48
CA GLY A 27 -16.61 6.81 6.62
C GLY A 27 -17.83 7.00 5.73
N ASN A 28 -18.49 8.14 5.89
CA ASN A 28 -19.63 8.54 5.06
C ASN A 28 -19.16 9.26 3.79
N ILE A 29 -18.57 8.51 2.85
CA ILE A 29 -18.11 8.99 1.54
C ILE A 29 -18.52 7.99 0.46
N GLY A 30 -18.92 8.47 -0.70
CA GLY A 30 -19.24 7.59 -1.83
C GLY A 30 -17.99 6.96 -2.44
N ASP A 31 -18.10 5.71 -2.90
CA ASP A 31 -16.99 4.97 -3.54
C ASP A 31 -16.27 5.78 -4.62
N GLU A 32 -17.02 6.43 -5.50
CA GLU A 32 -16.45 7.21 -6.60
C GLU A 32 -15.62 8.40 -6.11
N GLU A 33 -16.12 9.14 -5.13
CA GLU A 33 -15.42 10.30 -4.56
C GLU A 33 -14.16 9.86 -3.81
N TYR A 34 -14.28 8.81 -2.99
CA TYR A 34 -13.16 8.21 -2.28
C TYR A 34 -12.05 7.78 -3.26
N LEU A 35 -12.41 7.04 -4.31
CA LEU A 35 -11.45 6.53 -5.30
C LEU A 35 -10.82 7.66 -6.13
N LYS A 36 -11.55 8.73 -6.45
CA LYS A 36 -11.00 9.91 -7.14
C LYS A 36 -9.94 10.61 -6.28
N ILE A 37 -10.21 10.81 -5.00
CA ILE A 37 -9.26 11.45 -4.07
C ILE A 37 -8.00 10.58 -3.93
N VAL A 38 -8.18 9.27 -3.72
CA VAL A 38 -7.05 8.33 -3.61
C VAL A 38 -6.24 8.29 -4.91
N ALA A 39 -6.88 8.18 -6.07
CA ALA A 39 -6.20 8.15 -7.36
C ALA A 39 -5.42 9.45 -7.63
N ALA A 40 -5.96 10.60 -7.26
CA ALA A 40 -5.27 11.88 -7.37
C ALA A 40 -3.99 11.91 -6.51
N ALA A 41 -4.09 11.49 -5.25
CA ALA A 41 -2.96 11.49 -4.33
C ALA A 41 -1.87 10.49 -4.76
N GLU A 42 -2.25 9.25 -5.06
CA GLU A 42 -1.31 8.18 -5.41
C GLU A 42 -0.69 8.36 -6.80
N SER A 43 -1.28 9.19 -7.67
CA SER A 43 -0.68 9.54 -8.97
C SER A 43 0.67 10.25 -8.87
N GLN A 44 0.98 10.79 -7.70
CA GLN A 44 2.21 11.52 -7.42
C GLN A 44 3.30 10.66 -6.76
N SER A 45 3.03 9.36 -6.54
CA SER A 45 3.93 8.43 -5.87
C SER A 45 4.44 7.36 -6.83
N GLU A 46 5.76 7.18 -6.86
CA GLU A 46 6.41 6.13 -7.68
C GLU A 46 6.44 4.76 -6.99
N HIS A 47 5.95 4.67 -5.75
CA HIS A 47 6.02 3.44 -4.97
C HIS A 47 5.15 2.34 -5.59
N PRO A 48 5.61 1.07 -5.69
CA PRO A 48 4.84 -0.02 -6.29
C PRO A 48 3.42 -0.19 -5.69
N ILE A 49 3.30 -0.06 -4.36
CA ILE A 49 2.00 -0.06 -3.67
C ILE A 49 1.08 1.08 -4.16
N ALA A 50 1.61 2.30 -4.29
CA ALA A 50 0.85 3.45 -4.78
C ALA A 50 0.34 3.20 -6.21
N LYS A 51 1.20 2.65 -7.07
CA LYS A 51 0.83 2.26 -8.44
C LYS A 51 -0.28 1.20 -8.45
N ALA A 52 -0.24 0.23 -7.54
CA ALA A 52 -1.29 -0.78 -7.41
C ALA A 52 -2.64 -0.17 -6.98
N VAL A 53 -2.64 0.74 -6.00
CA VAL A 53 -3.83 1.45 -5.53
C VAL A 53 -4.38 2.36 -6.64
N LEU A 54 -3.51 3.11 -7.31
CA LEU A 54 -3.88 3.95 -8.44
C LEU A 54 -4.54 3.12 -9.55
N LYS A 55 -3.89 2.04 -9.99
CA LYS A 55 -4.43 1.13 -11.01
C LYS A 55 -5.80 0.59 -10.63
N PHE A 56 -5.96 0.15 -9.38
CA PHE A 56 -7.24 -0.32 -8.86
C PHE A 56 -8.32 0.77 -8.89
N ALA A 57 -8.01 1.97 -8.40
CA ALA A 57 -8.95 3.08 -8.36
C ALA A 57 -9.39 3.50 -9.77
N LYS A 58 -8.45 3.60 -10.72
CA LYS A 58 -8.77 3.92 -12.12
C LYS A 58 -9.70 2.88 -12.73
N HIS A 59 -9.41 1.59 -12.54
CA HIS A 59 -10.24 0.51 -13.03
C HIS A 59 -11.66 0.56 -12.45
N LYS A 60 -11.80 0.78 -11.13
CA LYS A 60 -13.11 0.91 -10.47
C LYS A 60 -13.90 2.13 -10.92
N LEU A 61 -13.23 3.20 -11.32
CA LEU A 61 -13.85 4.40 -11.88
C LEU A 61 -14.23 4.24 -13.38
N GLY A 62 -14.06 3.06 -13.97
CA GLY A 62 -14.46 2.78 -15.35
C GLY A 62 -13.43 3.20 -16.41
N PHE A 63 -12.18 3.44 -16.02
CA PHE A 63 -11.10 3.72 -16.96
C PHE A 63 -10.47 2.38 -17.39
N GLU A 64 -11.02 1.79 -18.46
CA GLU A 64 -10.44 0.61 -19.11
C GLU A 64 -9.28 1.02 -20.03
N GLY A 65 -8.18 0.25 -20.06
CA GLY A 65 -7.09 0.43 -21.02
C GLY A 65 -5.87 1.24 -20.57
N TYR A 66 -5.67 1.46 -19.26
CA TYR A 66 -4.46 2.13 -18.76
C TYR A 66 -3.25 1.16 -18.79
N GLU A 67 -2.52 1.15 -19.90
CA GLU A 67 -1.14 0.65 -19.92
C GLU A 67 -0.21 1.72 -19.30
N GLU A 68 0.76 1.31 -18.49
CA GLU A 68 1.81 2.21 -18.00
C GLU A 68 2.47 2.91 -19.20
N GLY A 69 2.24 4.21 -19.36
CA GLY A 69 2.77 5.01 -20.47
C GLY A 69 1.75 5.44 -21.55
N ALA A 70 0.49 4.99 -21.49
CA ALA A 70 -0.54 5.44 -22.42
C ALA A 70 -1.05 6.85 -22.07
N GLN A 71 -0.57 7.87 -22.78
CA GLN A 71 -1.05 9.26 -22.78
C GLN A 71 -2.42 9.44 -23.47
N ASN A 72 -3.28 8.41 -23.51
CA ASN A 72 -4.42 8.41 -24.42
C ASN A 72 -5.75 8.53 -23.67
N GLY A 73 -6.32 9.74 -23.73
CA GLY A 73 -7.62 9.87 -24.40
C GLY A 73 -8.81 10.35 -23.58
N ASN A 74 -8.93 9.97 -22.30
CA ASN A 74 -9.97 10.48 -21.41
C ASN A 74 -9.31 10.88 -20.09
N GLY A 75 -8.75 12.09 -20.07
CA GLY A 75 -8.11 12.65 -18.88
C GLY A 75 -9.04 12.50 -17.69
N MET A 76 -8.67 11.62 -16.75
CA MET A 76 -9.37 11.50 -15.49
C MET A 76 -9.35 12.89 -14.87
N ASN A 77 -10.52 13.52 -14.74
CA ASN A 77 -10.62 14.78 -14.01
C ASN A 77 -10.48 14.47 -12.53
N LEU A 78 -9.25 14.14 -12.15
CA LEU A 78 -8.84 13.92 -10.79
C LEU A 78 -8.85 15.27 -10.10
N PRO A 79 -9.34 15.34 -8.86
CA PRO A 79 -9.14 16.54 -8.07
C PRO A 79 -7.63 16.81 -7.96
N ALA A 80 -7.22 18.08 -7.95
CA ALA A 80 -5.82 18.42 -7.77
C ALA A 80 -5.41 18.11 -6.32
N ALA A 81 -4.40 17.26 -6.15
CA ALA A 81 -3.76 17.05 -4.87
C ALA A 81 -2.75 18.19 -4.63
N GLU A 82 -2.95 18.95 -3.56
CA GLU A 82 -2.06 20.04 -3.15
C GLU A 82 -1.13 19.56 -2.02
N GLU A 83 0.02 20.23 -1.85
CA GLU A 83 0.94 19.98 -0.72
C GLU A 83 1.29 18.49 -0.50
N VAL A 84 1.57 17.77 -1.59
CA VAL A 84 1.89 16.33 -1.51
C VAL A 84 3.27 16.14 -0.87
N GLU A 85 3.31 15.41 0.24
CA GLU A 85 4.52 15.03 0.97
C GLU A 85 4.59 13.51 1.07
N ILE A 86 5.67 12.91 0.59
CA ILE A 86 5.94 11.48 0.79
C ILE A 86 6.60 11.30 2.16
N VAL A 87 6.02 10.44 2.99
CA VAL A 87 6.56 10.06 4.31
C VAL A 87 7.22 8.67 4.17
N PRO A 88 8.56 8.60 4.11
CA PRO A 88 9.25 7.36 3.79
C PRO A 88 8.90 6.20 4.73
N GLY A 89 8.53 5.06 4.15
CA GLY A 89 8.15 3.86 4.89
C GLY A 89 6.77 3.92 5.55
N GLU A 90 6.06 5.06 5.46
CA GLU A 90 4.77 5.23 6.13
C GLU A 90 3.63 5.58 5.18
N GLY A 91 3.88 6.30 4.08
CA GLY A 91 2.86 6.64 3.08
C GLY A 91 3.04 8.04 2.52
N LEU A 92 1.95 8.77 2.34
CA LEU A 92 1.94 10.16 1.89
C LEU A 92 0.87 10.98 2.62
N ARG A 93 1.10 12.30 2.66
CA ARG A 93 0.10 13.31 3.03
C ARG A 93 -0.16 14.23 1.84
N CYS A 94 -1.35 14.79 1.76
CA CYS A 94 -1.67 15.84 0.81
C CYS A 94 -2.91 16.62 1.27
N ARG A 95 -3.34 17.60 0.48
CA ARG A 95 -4.58 18.34 0.68
C ARG A 95 -5.50 18.25 -0.53
N PHE A 96 -6.79 18.19 -0.26
CA PHE A 96 -7.87 18.33 -1.24
C PHE A 96 -8.87 19.36 -0.75
N ASN A 97 -9.10 20.42 -1.53
CA ASN A 97 -9.99 21.52 -1.15
C ASN A 97 -9.67 22.07 0.26
N GLY A 98 -8.38 22.17 0.59
CA GLY A 98 -7.89 22.61 1.91
C GLY A 98 -8.00 21.59 3.05
N ALA A 99 -8.62 20.43 2.84
CA ALA A 99 -8.70 19.35 3.83
C ALA A 99 -7.51 18.39 3.71
N GLU A 100 -6.90 18.03 4.84
CA GLU A 100 -5.82 17.06 4.89
C GLU A 100 -6.32 15.64 4.57
N VAL A 101 -5.52 14.94 3.76
CA VAL A 101 -5.69 13.53 3.40
C VAL A 101 -4.38 12.79 3.64
N LEU A 102 -4.47 11.68 4.36
CA LEU A 102 -3.36 10.78 4.68
C LEU A 102 -3.62 9.44 4.02
N ILE A 103 -2.64 8.89 3.31
CA ILE A 103 -2.72 7.56 2.70
C ILE A 103 -1.49 6.78 3.09
N GLY A 104 -1.64 5.70 3.87
CA GLY A 104 -0.49 4.96 4.34
C GLY A 104 -0.75 3.99 5.48
N SER A 105 0.31 3.69 6.21
CA SER A 105 0.34 2.79 7.35
C SER A 105 -0.46 3.32 8.53
N LYS A 106 -0.80 2.40 9.45
CA LYS A 106 -1.38 2.75 10.75
C LYS A 106 -0.55 3.82 11.49
N LYS A 107 0.78 3.71 11.43
CA LYS A 107 1.72 4.61 12.12
C LYS A 107 1.59 6.06 11.61
N LEU A 108 1.47 6.24 10.29
CA LEU A 108 1.26 7.56 9.67
C LEU A 108 0.04 8.25 10.28
N LEU A 109 -1.09 7.54 10.28
CA LEU A 109 -2.36 8.05 10.78
C LEU A 109 -2.31 8.38 12.28
N GLU A 110 -1.76 7.47 13.09
CA GLU A 110 -1.62 7.71 14.54
C GLU A 110 -0.71 8.90 14.85
N SER A 111 0.38 9.07 14.09
CA SER A 111 1.30 10.22 14.25
C SER A 111 0.65 11.57 13.92
N ALA A 112 -0.35 11.55 13.04
CA ALA A 112 -1.17 12.71 12.69
C ALA A 112 -2.38 12.91 13.64
N GLY A 113 -2.51 12.08 14.67
CA GLY A 113 -3.60 12.16 15.65
C GLY A 113 -4.92 11.54 15.20
N VAL A 114 -4.93 10.75 14.13
CA VAL A 114 -6.13 10.04 13.66
C VAL A 114 -6.38 8.81 14.53
N ALA A 115 -7.57 8.75 15.14
CA ALA A 115 -7.96 7.62 15.97
C ALA A 115 -8.33 6.39 15.12
N ILE A 116 -7.70 5.25 15.40
CA ILE A 116 -8.04 3.97 14.79
C ILE A 116 -9.09 3.27 15.65
N VAL A 117 -10.36 3.40 15.27
CA VAL A 117 -11.50 2.80 16.00
C VAL A 117 -11.51 1.26 15.88
N SER A 118 -12.26 0.59 16.76
CA SER A 118 -12.28 -0.87 16.92
C SER A 118 -12.51 -1.62 15.61
N ASP A 119 -13.46 -1.17 14.80
CA ASP A 119 -13.87 -1.85 13.58
C ASP A 119 -12.81 -1.78 12.48
N VAL A 120 -12.12 -0.63 12.40
CA VAL A 120 -10.96 -0.44 11.52
C VAL A 120 -9.81 -1.33 12.00
N ALA A 121 -9.51 -1.33 13.30
CA ALA A 121 -8.44 -2.15 13.88
C ALA A 121 -8.68 -3.66 13.65
N ALA A 122 -9.92 -4.12 13.81
CA ALA A 122 -10.30 -5.50 13.55
C ALA A 122 -10.08 -5.89 12.08
N TYR A 123 -10.49 -5.03 11.14
CA TYR A 123 -10.28 -5.24 9.71
C TYR A 123 -8.79 -5.24 9.33
N VAL A 124 -8.02 -4.26 9.81
CA VAL A 124 -6.56 -4.22 9.60
C VAL A 124 -5.91 -5.51 10.08
N GLY A 125 -6.27 -5.99 11.28
CA GLY A 125 -5.75 -7.24 11.82
C GLY A 125 -6.13 -8.46 10.96
N GLN A 126 -7.31 -8.47 10.33
CA GLN A 126 -7.70 -9.52 9.40
C GLN A 126 -6.83 -9.50 8.14
N VAL A 127 -6.73 -8.35 7.46
CA VAL A 127 -5.92 -8.18 6.25
C VAL A 127 -4.47 -8.60 6.48
N GLN A 128 -3.91 -8.27 7.63
CA GLN A 128 -2.54 -8.63 8.00
C GLN A 128 -2.35 -10.13 8.22
N ARG A 129 -3.36 -10.82 8.80
CA ARG A 129 -3.32 -12.28 8.95
C ARG A 129 -3.38 -13.00 7.60
N ASP A 130 -4.04 -12.38 6.63
CA ASP A 130 -4.11 -12.87 5.24
C ASP A 130 -2.84 -12.53 4.43
N ALA A 131 -1.72 -12.21 5.12
CA ALA A 131 -0.44 -11.82 4.54
C ALA A 131 -0.51 -10.65 3.54
N CYS A 132 -1.51 -9.79 3.69
CA CYS A 132 -1.66 -8.59 2.89
C CYS A 132 -1.14 -7.36 3.63
N THR A 133 -0.64 -6.39 2.86
CA THR A 133 -0.37 -5.03 3.36
C THR A 133 -1.69 -4.26 3.41
N CYS A 134 -1.98 -3.62 4.55
CA CYS A 134 -3.16 -2.77 4.70
C CYS A 134 -2.76 -1.29 4.62
N VAL A 135 -3.24 -0.59 3.60
CA VAL A 135 -3.09 0.87 3.45
C VAL A 135 -4.39 1.52 3.92
N LEU A 136 -4.29 2.47 4.83
CA LEU A 136 -5.42 3.23 5.36
C LEU A 136 -5.47 4.60 4.69
N VAL A 137 -6.69 5.12 4.54
CA VAL A 137 -6.96 6.48 4.05
C VAL A 137 -7.71 7.23 5.12
N ALA A 138 -7.17 8.37 5.55
CA ALA A 138 -7.84 9.26 6.48
C ALA A 138 -8.08 10.63 5.86
N MET A 139 -9.21 11.24 6.21
CA MET A 139 -9.59 12.59 5.81
C MET A 139 -10.25 13.29 6.99
N LYS A 140 -9.99 14.58 7.18
CA LYS A 140 -10.60 15.38 8.26
C LYS A 140 -10.43 14.75 9.66
N GLY A 141 -9.32 14.06 9.90
CA GLY A 141 -9.02 13.44 11.19
C GLY A 141 -9.63 12.05 11.43
N GLU A 142 -10.31 11.47 10.44
CA GLU A 142 -11.00 10.19 10.58
C GLU A 142 -10.58 9.19 9.48
N VAL A 143 -10.59 7.90 9.79
CA VAL A 143 -10.34 6.85 8.79
C VAL A 143 -11.55 6.71 7.88
N MET A 144 -11.36 7.06 6.60
CA MET A 144 -12.42 6.97 5.59
C MET A 144 -12.46 5.62 4.91
N GLY A 145 -11.31 4.97 4.73
CA GLY A 145 -11.25 3.70 4.03
C GLY A 145 -9.89 3.01 4.12
N SER A 146 -9.78 1.89 3.42
CA SER A 146 -8.59 1.05 3.38
C SER A 146 -8.48 0.24 2.10
N PHE A 147 -7.27 -0.17 1.78
CA PHE A 147 -6.92 -1.11 0.71
C PHE A 147 -6.12 -2.28 1.29
N ALA A 148 -6.48 -3.50 0.89
CA ALA A 148 -5.75 -4.73 1.14
C ALA A 148 -4.94 -5.07 -0.11
N ILE A 149 -3.63 -5.20 0.04
CA ILE A 149 -2.68 -5.29 -1.07
C ILE A 149 -1.85 -6.54 -0.89
N THR A 150 -1.79 -7.37 -1.93
CA THR A 150 -0.94 -8.56 -1.96
C THR A 150 0.21 -8.36 -2.94
N ASP A 151 1.35 -8.95 -2.63
CA ASP A 151 2.48 -9.09 -3.53
C ASP A 151 2.99 -10.53 -3.42
N PRO A 152 2.64 -11.41 -4.37
CA PRO A 152 2.90 -12.84 -4.26
C PRO A 152 4.38 -13.14 -4.06
N ILE A 153 4.70 -14.10 -3.19
CA ILE A 153 6.07 -14.60 -2.99
C ILE A 153 6.54 -15.29 -4.27
N ARG A 154 7.79 -15.06 -4.66
CA ARG A 154 8.44 -15.75 -5.77
C ARG A 154 8.49 -17.26 -5.49
N PRO A 155 8.10 -18.13 -6.42
CA PRO A 155 8.20 -19.59 -6.24
C PRO A 155 9.59 -20.06 -5.83
N GLU A 156 10.64 -19.39 -6.31
CA GLU A 156 12.04 -19.68 -6.02
C GLU A 156 12.54 -19.16 -4.66
N ALA A 157 11.84 -18.24 -4.00
CA ALA A 157 12.32 -17.54 -2.81
C ALA A 157 12.71 -18.50 -1.67
N ALA A 158 11.85 -19.49 -1.38
CA ALA A 158 12.12 -20.48 -0.34
C ALA A 158 13.38 -21.32 -0.66
N GLY A 159 13.58 -21.67 -1.93
CA GLY A 159 14.76 -22.40 -2.39
C GLY A 159 16.05 -21.58 -2.24
N VAL A 160 15.99 -20.28 -2.54
CA VAL A 160 17.12 -19.34 -2.36
C VAL A 160 17.51 -19.21 -0.88
N VAL A 161 16.54 -18.99 0.00
CA VAL A 161 16.79 -18.87 1.45
C VAL A 161 17.37 -20.17 2.02
N ALA A 162 16.84 -21.33 1.60
CA ALA A 162 17.38 -22.63 2.00
C ALA A 162 18.81 -22.86 1.49
N ALA A 163 19.14 -22.43 0.27
CA ALA A 163 20.49 -22.52 -0.26
C ALA A 163 21.49 -21.66 0.54
N LEU A 164 21.12 -20.41 0.86
CA LEU A 164 21.94 -19.52 1.68
C LEU A 164 22.19 -20.08 3.07
N SER A 165 21.17 -20.66 3.70
CA SER A 165 21.30 -21.31 5.01
C SER A 165 22.30 -22.46 4.98
N ARG A 166 22.26 -23.33 3.94
CA ARG A 166 23.24 -24.41 3.75
C ARG A 166 24.67 -23.91 3.54
N MET A 167 24.83 -22.69 3.04
CA MET A 167 26.13 -22.03 2.87
C MET A 167 26.63 -21.33 4.15
N GLY A 168 25.85 -21.38 5.24
CA GLY A 168 26.18 -20.68 6.49
C GLY A 168 25.92 -19.18 6.44
N VAL A 169 25.13 -18.69 5.48
CA VAL A 169 24.73 -17.28 5.35
C VAL A 169 23.37 -17.09 6.00
N GLN A 170 23.26 -16.11 6.91
CA GLN A 170 22.01 -15.75 7.57
C GLN A 170 21.16 -14.86 6.67
N SER A 171 19.87 -15.13 6.59
CA SER A 171 18.91 -14.36 5.79
C SER A 171 18.01 -13.54 6.70
N HIS A 172 17.91 -12.23 6.46
CA HIS A 172 17.02 -11.32 7.18
C HIS A 172 16.07 -10.62 6.21
N LEU A 173 14.84 -10.35 6.64
CA LEU A 173 13.87 -9.54 5.90
C LEU A 173 13.85 -8.12 6.46
N VAL A 174 13.98 -7.12 5.59
CA VAL A 174 13.71 -5.72 5.88
C VAL A 174 12.52 -5.29 5.01
N THR A 175 11.51 -4.73 5.65
CA THR A 175 10.29 -4.28 4.97
C THR A 175 9.64 -3.15 5.74
N GLY A 176 8.95 -2.25 5.02
CA GLY A 176 8.09 -1.23 5.62
C GLY A 176 6.73 -1.78 6.09
N ASP A 177 6.45 -3.07 5.85
CA ASP A 177 5.25 -3.71 6.37
C ASP A 177 5.26 -3.80 7.90
N ASN A 178 4.05 -3.96 8.43
CA ASN A 178 3.86 -4.29 9.83
C ASN A 178 4.44 -5.68 10.17
N TRP A 179 4.68 -5.89 11.46
CA TRP A 179 5.27 -7.12 12.00
C TRP A 179 4.49 -8.39 11.62
N GLN A 180 3.17 -8.34 11.57
CA GLN A 180 2.32 -9.50 11.28
C GLN A 180 2.50 -9.95 9.82
N THR A 181 2.45 -9.02 8.87
CA THR A 181 2.69 -9.32 7.44
C THR A 181 4.14 -9.81 7.23
N ALA A 182 5.12 -9.13 7.82
CA ALA A 182 6.53 -9.54 7.73
C ALA A 182 6.76 -10.96 8.29
N ARG A 183 6.14 -11.26 9.44
CA ARG A 183 6.22 -12.59 10.07
C ARG A 183 5.53 -13.67 9.23
N ALA A 184 4.40 -13.35 8.59
CA ALA A 184 3.70 -14.30 7.73
C ALA A 184 4.54 -14.67 6.49
N ILE A 185 5.30 -13.72 5.94
CA ILE A 185 6.19 -13.94 4.80
C ILE A 185 7.48 -14.67 5.20
N ALA A 186 7.99 -14.42 6.41
CA ALA A 186 9.22 -15.01 6.91
C ALA A 186 9.04 -16.43 7.49
N ALA A 187 7.80 -16.90 7.65
CA ALA A 187 7.46 -18.23 8.19
C ALA A 187 7.59 -19.32 7.13
#